data_AF-X1A4R3-F1
#
_entry.id   AF-X1A4R3-F1
#
_cell.length_a   1.000
_cell.length_b   1.000
_cell.length_c   1.000
_cell.angle_alpha   90.00
_cell.angle_beta   90.00
_cell.angle_gamma   90.00
#
_symmetry.space_group_name_H-M   'P 1'
#
loop_
_entity.id
_entity.type
_entity.pdbx_description
1 polymer ?
#
loop_
_entity_poly.entity_id
_entity_poly.type
_entity_poly.pdbx_seq_one_letter_code
_entity_poly.pdbx_strand_id
1 'polypeptide(L)'
;MHRLTLRQMYEIPLGKGDLKREGSDISIAATSYMVQKSLEAAEKLSQEKSIECEVIDIRTLRPLDIDIILDSIKKTGRLLCVEEAPVFGGFMGEVSAQVSEKGFDWLDAPVARVAGRNCPVPYSLVLEQEM
;
A
#
# COMPACT_ATOMS: atom_id res chain seq x y z
N MET A 1 -36.37 -4.10 -29.23
CA MET A 1 -36.35 -3.92 -27.76
C MET A 1 -35.00 -4.42 -27.22
N HIS A 2 -33.97 -3.57 -27.20
CA HIS A 2 -32.71 -3.87 -26.53
C HIS A 2 -32.88 -3.51 -25.05
N ARG A 3 -33.03 -4.52 -24.18
CA ARG A 3 -32.93 -4.34 -22.72
C ARG A 3 -31.47 -4.03 -22.40
N LEU A 4 -31.14 -2.75 -22.27
CA LEU A 4 -29.95 -2.32 -21.53
C LEU A 4 -30.17 -2.74 -20.08
N THR A 5 -29.49 -3.80 -19.64
CA THR A 5 -29.36 -4.14 -18.23
C THR A 5 -28.64 -2.98 -17.55
N LEU A 6 -29.40 -2.16 -16.80
CA LEU A 6 -28.84 -1.17 -15.89
C LEU A 6 -27.90 -1.90 -14.93
N ARG A 7 -26.59 -1.74 -15.12
CA ARG A 7 -25.62 -2.12 -14.09
C ARG A 7 -25.99 -1.35 -12.84
N GLN A 8 -26.24 -2.04 -11.73
CA GLN A 8 -26.44 -1.40 -10.43
C GLN A 8 -25.26 -0.46 -10.16
N MET A 9 -25.55 0.78 -9.78
CA MET A 9 -24.52 1.70 -9.34
C MET A 9 -23.94 1.16 -8.03
N TYR A 10 -22.61 1.06 -7.97
CA TYR A 10 -21.90 0.72 -6.74
C TYR A 10 -21.05 1.92 -6.34
N GLU A 11 -20.92 2.13 -5.03
CA GLU A 11 -20.17 3.24 -4.45
C GLU A 11 -19.06 2.70 -3.55
N ILE A 12 -17.96 3.44 -3.48
CA ILE A 12 -16.87 3.19 -2.54
C ILE A 12 -16.78 4.40 -1.63
N PRO A 13 -16.92 4.24 -0.30
CA PRO A 13 -16.83 5.36 0.62
C PRO A 13 -15.42 5.95 0.62
N LEU A 14 -15.35 7.28 0.55
CA LEU A 14 -14.09 8.01 0.76
C LEU A 14 -13.62 7.85 2.21
N GLY A 15 -12.31 7.76 2.40
CA GLY A 15 -11.70 7.56 3.71
C GLY A 15 -11.84 6.13 4.24
N LYS A 16 -12.05 5.16 3.35
CA LYS A 16 -12.05 3.73 3.68
C LYS A 16 -11.06 2.99 2.80
N GLY A 17 -10.03 2.46 3.45
CA GLY A 17 -9.07 1.54 2.84
C GLY A 17 -9.71 0.19 2.56
N ASP A 18 -8.96 -0.69 1.90
CA ASP A 18 -9.42 -2.03 1.56
C ASP A 18 -8.32 -3.05 1.73
N LEU A 19 -8.63 -4.09 2.49
CA LEU A 19 -7.73 -5.22 2.70
C LEU A 19 -7.82 -6.14 1.48
N LYS A 20 -6.78 -6.11 0.64
CA LYS A 20 -6.73 -6.86 -0.62
C LYS A 20 -6.26 -8.29 -0.43
N ARG A 21 -5.44 -8.54 0.58
CA ARG A 21 -4.87 -9.85 0.91
C ARG A 21 -4.62 -9.91 2.41
N GLU A 22 -5.10 -10.97 3.04
CA GLU A 22 -4.78 -11.28 4.44
C GLU A 22 -3.34 -11.79 4.56
N GLY A 23 -2.68 -11.48 5.68
CA GLY A 23 -1.37 -12.02 6.02
C GLY A 23 -1.05 -11.83 7.50
N SER A 24 0.11 -12.34 7.94
CA SER A 24 0.52 -12.32 9.35
C SER A 24 1.95 -11.83 9.58
N ASP A 25 2.80 -11.79 8.55
CA ASP A 25 4.23 -11.58 8.76
C ASP A 25 4.68 -10.13 8.54
N ILE A 26 3.99 -9.43 7.63
CA ILE A 26 4.23 -8.01 7.34
C ILE A 26 3.01 -7.36 6.71
N SER A 27 2.72 -6.12 7.10
CA SER A 27 1.73 -5.27 6.44
C SER A 27 2.36 -4.46 5.32
N ILE A 28 1.71 -4.44 4.16
CA ILE A 28 2.07 -3.62 3.00
C ILE A 28 0.94 -2.63 2.72
N ALA A 29 1.18 -1.35 2.96
CA ALA A 29 0.24 -0.28 2.64
C ALA A 29 0.63 0.36 1.31
N ALA A 30 -0.24 0.26 0.29
CA ALA A 30 0.07 0.68 -1.07
C ALA A 30 -0.99 1.60 -1.67
N THR A 31 -0.60 2.37 -2.67
CA THR A 31 -1.49 3.26 -3.44
C THR A 31 -1.44 2.98 -4.93
N SER A 32 -2.59 3.10 -5.60
CA SER A 32 -2.68 3.07 -7.07
C SER A 32 -2.05 1.79 -7.66
N TYR A 33 -1.26 1.91 -8.72
CA TYR A 33 -0.59 0.81 -9.40
C TYR A 33 0.28 -0.06 -8.47
N MET A 34 0.86 0.54 -7.42
CA MET A 34 1.67 -0.19 -6.46
C MET A 34 0.89 -1.23 -5.65
N VAL A 35 -0.45 -1.15 -5.59
CA VAL A 35 -1.27 -2.21 -4.99
C VAL A 35 -1.12 -3.51 -5.77
N GLN A 36 -1.18 -3.44 -7.12
CA GLN A 36 -1.01 -4.63 -7.96
C GLN A 36 0.40 -5.21 -7.82
N LYS A 37 1.42 -4.36 -7.84
CA LYS A 37 2.82 -4.78 -7.62
C LYS A 37 3.03 -5.40 -6.24
N SER A 38 2.37 -4.88 -5.22
CA SER A 38 2.43 -5.43 -3.86
C SER A 38 1.76 -6.80 -3.77
N LEU A 39 0.63 -7.02 -4.46
CA LEU A 39 -0.01 -8.33 -4.54
C LEU A 39 0.86 -9.35 -5.28
N GLU A 40 1.47 -8.98 -6.41
CA GLU A 40 2.42 -9.82 -7.14
C GLU A 40 3.63 -10.21 -6.28
N ALA A 41 4.16 -9.26 -5.51
CA ALA A 41 5.29 -9.51 -4.60
C ALA A 41 4.87 -10.41 -3.42
N ALA A 42 3.69 -10.18 -2.84
CA ALA A 42 3.15 -11.01 -1.77
C ALA A 42 2.97 -12.48 -2.21
N GLU A 43 2.44 -12.70 -3.41
CA GLU A 43 2.27 -14.05 -3.96
C GLU A 43 3.63 -14.76 -4.14
N LYS A 44 4.63 -14.07 -4.70
CA LYS A 44 5.97 -14.62 -4.87
C LYS A 44 6.61 -14.96 -3.51
N LEU A 45 6.49 -14.08 -2.53
CA LEU A 45 7.04 -14.29 -1.19
C LEU A 45 6.37 -15.46 -0.46
N SER A 46 5.06 -15.63 -0.61
CA SER A 46 4.32 -16.78 -0.08
C SER A 46 4.85 -18.08 -0.69
N GLN A 47 4.98 -18.15 -2.02
CA GLN A 47 5.43 -19.35 -2.72
C GLN A 47 6.90 -19.70 -2.49
N GLU A 48 7.79 -18.70 -2.51
CA GLU A 48 9.23 -18.93 -2.51
C GLU A 48 9.85 -18.94 -1.11
N LYS A 49 9.21 -18.25 -0.15
CA LYS A 49 9.75 -17.99 1.18
C LYS A 49 8.79 -18.30 2.32
N SER A 50 7.55 -18.70 2.02
CA SER A 50 6.49 -18.89 3.03
C SER A 50 6.26 -17.64 3.89
N ILE A 51 6.40 -16.46 3.29
CA ILE A 51 6.13 -15.16 3.95
C ILE A 51 4.74 -14.69 3.52
N GLU A 52 3.85 -14.51 4.49
CA GLU A 52 2.48 -14.08 4.29
C GLU A 52 2.30 -12.59 4.53
N CYS A 53 2.33 -11.83 3.43
CA CYS A 53 2.12 -10.39 3.44
C CYS A 53 0.63 -10.04 3.46
N GLU A 54 0.25 -9.19 4.41
CA GLU A 54 -1.02 -8.49 4.40
C GLU A 54 -0.93 -7.27 3.45
N VAL A 55 -1.85 -7.13 2.50
CA VAL A 55 -1.81 -6.04 1.52
C VAL A 55 -3.04 -5.15 1.66
N ILE A 56 -2.79 -3.87 1.96
CA ILE A 56 -3.80 -2.83 2.12
C ILE A 56 -3.71 -1.85 0.96
N ASP A 57 -4.84 -1.65 0.29
CA ASP A 57 -5.06 -0.54 -0.65
C ASP A 57 -5.59 0.66 0.14
N ILE A 58 -4.80 1.74 0.21
CA ILE A 58 -5.16 2.95 0.95
C ILE A 58 -6.42 3.60 0.38
N ARG A 59 -6.63 3.54 -0.95
CA ARG A 59 -7.70 4.19 -1.73
C ARG A 59 -7.78 5.71 -1.61
N THR A 60 -8.00 6.25 -0.41
CA THR A 60 -8.18 7.67 -0.12
C THR A 60 -6.97 8.22 0.64
N LEU A 61 -6.27 9.19 0.05
CA LEU A 61 -5.15 9.86 0.72
C LEU A 61 -5.63 10.85 1.79
N ARG A 62 -6.77 11.51 1.54
CA ARG A 62 -7.36 12.47 2.49
C ARG A 62 -8.89 12.44 2.43
N PRO A 63 -9.57 12.17 3.55
CA PRO A 63 -9.02 11.73 4.83
C PRO A 63 -8.41 10.32 4.72
N LEU A 64 -7.22 10.12 5.29
CA LEU A 64 -6.56 8.82 5.35
C LEU A 64 -7.31 7.91 6.34
N ASP A 65 -7.60 6.69 5.92
CA ASP A 65 -8.01 5.61 6.83
C ASP A 65 -6.75 5.08 7.54
N ILE A 66 -6.36 5.71 8.64
CA ILE A 66 -5.17 5.28 9.39
C ILE A 66 -5.45 4.02 10.21
N ASP A 67 -6.70 3.82 10.64
CA ASP A 67 -7.09 2.76 11.55
C ASP A 67 -6.90 1.37 10.92
N ILE A 68 -7.21 1.21 9.62
CA ILE A 68 -6.95 -0.06 8.90
C ILE A 68 -5.46 -0.44 8.89
N ILE A 69 -4.56 0.54 8.83
CA ILE A 69 -3.11 0.30 8.88
C ILE A 69 -2.69 -0.05 10.31
N LEU A 70 -3.21 0.67 11.30
CA LEU A 70 -2.93 0.42 12.72
C LEU A 70 -3.41 -0.97 13.16
N ASP A 71 -4.60 -1.39 12.73
CA ASP A 71 -5.12 -2.72 13.04
C ASP A 71 -4.31 -3.84 12.38
N SER A 72 -3.78 -3.59 11.19
CA SER A 72 -2.90 -4.51 10.49
C SER A 72 -1.54 -4.67 11.18
N ILE A 73 -0.89 -3.57 11.56
CA ILE A 73 0.43 -3.66 12.21
C ILE A 73 0.35 -4.27 13.62
N LYS A 74 -0.78 -4.15 14.33
CA LYS A 74 -1.00 -4.91 15.59
C LYS A 74 -0.87 -6.41 15.38
N LYS A 75 -1.25 -6.90 14.20
CA LYS A 75 -1.19 -8.32 13.84
C LYS A 75 0.21 -8.71 13.35
N THR A 76 0.83 -7.88 12.52
CA THR A 76 2.05 -8.26 11.79
C THR A 76 3.36 -7.75 12.39
N GLY A 77 3.30 -6.73 13.24
CA GLY A 77 4.47 -6.08 13.84
C GLY A 77 5.31 -5.24 12.88
N ARG A 78 5.01 -5.21 11.57
CA ARG A 78 5.90 -4.63 10.55
C ARG A 78 5.11 -3.93 9.46
N LEU A 79 5.62 -2.79 8.98
CA LEU A 79 4.99 -2.02 7.92
C LEU A 79 5.97 -1.66 6.80
N LEU A 80 5.56 -1.97 5.57
CA LEU A 80 6.15 -1.46 4.34
C LEU A 80 5.14 -0.54 3.63
N CYS A 81 5.50 0.72 3.44
CA CYS A 81 4.69 1.65 2.66
C CYS A 81 5.19 1.70 1.20
N VAL A 82 4.30 1.60 0.22
CA VAL A 82 4.66 1.46 -1.20
C VAL A 82 3.90 2.46 -2.07
N GLU A 83 4.62 3.39 -2.69
CA GLU A 83 4.08 4.37 -3.63
C GLU A 83 4.95 4.51 -4.87
N GLU A 84 4.42 5.15 -5.91
CA GLU A 84 5.17 5.44 -7.14
C GLU A 84 5.89 6.79 -7.06
N ALA A 85 5.35 7.74 -6.29
CA ALA A 85 5.92 9.06 -6.14
C ALA A 85 7.34 9.00 -5.51
N PRO A 86 8.17 10.04 -5.70
CA PRO A 86 9.50 10.09 -5.10
C PRO A 86 9.48 9.89 -3.59
N VAL A 87 10.47 9.15 -3.08
CA VAL A 87 10.60 8.89 -1.64
C VAL A 87 10.66 10.17 -0.79
N PHE A 88 11.23 11.25 -1.33
CA PHE A 88 11.28 12.54 -0.65
C PHE A 88 10.01 13.35 -0.96
N GLY A 89 9.25 13.71 0.08
CA GLY A 89 7.99 14.46 -0.07
C GLY A 89 6.79 13.63 -0.54
N GLY A 90 6.97 12.32 -0.78
CA GLY A 90 5.89 11.39 -1.09
C GLY A 90 4.89 11.19 0.06
N PHE A 91 3.69 10.71 -0.28
CA PHE A 91 2.58 10.58 0.67
C PHE A 91 2.88 9.54 1.76
N MET A 92 3.68 8.52 1.46
CA MET A 92 4.02 7.50 2.45
C MET A 92 4.90 8.04 3.57
N GLY A 93 5.47 9.24 3.44
CA GLY A 93 6.06 9.97 4.56
C GLY A 93 5.04 10.30 5.65
N GLU A 94 3.84 10.76 5.26
CA GLU A 94 2.74 11.08 6.19
C GLU A 94 2.19 9.82 6.87
N VAL A 95 2.01 8.73 6.10
CA VAL A 95 1.59 7.43 6.65
C VAL A 95 2.59 6.93 7.69
N SER A 96 3.90 6.98 7.36
CA SER A 96 4.98 6.58 8.26
C SER A 96 5.00 7.42 9.53
N ALA A 97 4.78 8.74 9.43
CA ALA A 97 4.71 9.63 10.58
C ALA A 97 3.52 9.28 11.49
N GLN A 98 2.31 9.17 10.94
CA GLN A 98 1.12 8.86 11.75
C GLN A 98 1.20 7.47 12.40
N VAL A 99 1.76 6.48 11.71
CA VAL A 99 1.99 5.14 12.30
C VAL A 99 3.00 5.22 13.44
N SER A 100 4.07 6.01 13.28
CA SER A 100 5.06 6.22 14.35
C SER A 100 4.45 6.98 15.54
N GLU A 101 3.52 7.90 15.32
CA GLU A 101 2.85 8.64 16.40
C GLU A 101 1.81 7.80 17.15
N LYS A 102 1.07 6.94 16.44
CA LYS A 102 -0.15 6.27 16.95
C LYS A 102 0.02 4.77 17.21
N GLY A 103 1.04 4.15 16.63
CA GLY A 103 1.21 2.68 16.61
C GLY A 103 2.63 2.22 16.88
N PHE A 104 3.51 3.07 17.41
CA PHE A 104 4.90 2.73 17.70
C PHE A 104 5.06 1.47 18.54
N ASP A 105 4.23 1.30 19.58
CA ASP A 105 4.29 0.16 20.49
C ASP A 105 3.99 -1.19 19.82
N TRP A 106 3.42 -1.18 18.61
CA TRP A 106 3.14 -2.38 17.82
C TRP A 106 4.21 -2.69 16.77
N LEU A 107 5.24 -1.85 16.61
CA LEU A 107 6.26 -2.04 15.60
C LEU A 107 7.48 -2.81 16.14
N ASP A 108 7.75 -3.97 15.55
CA ASP A 108 8.96 -4.77 15.77
C ASP A 108 10.15 -4.33 14.89
N ALA A 109 9.91 -3.41 13.96
CA ALA A 109 10.93 -2.80 13.11
C ALA A 109 10.50 -1.41 12.61
N PRO A 110 11.46 -0.54 12.20
CA PRO A 110 11.13 0.74 11.59
C PRO A 110 10.26 0.57 10.35
N VAL A 111 9.34 1.52 10.13
CA VAL A 111 8.55 1.59 8.89
C VAL A 111 9.50 1.80 7.71
N ALA A 112 9.45 0.90 6.74
CA ALA A 112 10.21 1.01 5.50
C ALA A 112 9.35 1.61 4.38
N ARG A 113 9.99 2.23 3.39
CA ARG A 113 9.30 2.83 2.23
C ARG A 113 9.95 2.37 0.94
N VAL A 114 9.14 1.85 0.02
CA VAL A 114 9.50 1.62 -1.38
C VAL A 114 8.78 2.67 -2.20
N ALA A 115 9.56 3.49 -2.89
CA ALA A 115 9.07 4.68 -3.57
C ALA A 115 9.98 5.00 -4.76
N GLY A 116 9.50 5.86 -5.66
CA GLY A 116 10.28 6.31 -6.80
C GLY A 116 11.58 7.00 -6.38
N ARG A 117 12.59 6.95 -7.26
CA ARG A 117 13.84 7.69 -7.07
C ARG A 117 13.59 9.19 -6.97
N ASN A 118 14.46 9.88 -6.22
CA ASN A 118 14.41 11.33 -6.08
C ASN A 118 15.00 12.06 -7.29
N CYS A 119 14.40 11.84 -8.46
CA CYS A 119 14.75 12.52 -9.70
C CYS A 119 13.52 12.64 -10.62
N PRO A 120 13.54 13.53 -11.62
CA PRO A 120 12.50 13.56 -12.66
C PRO A 120 12.43 12.24 -13.42
N VAL A 121 11.23 11.85 -13.84
CA VAL A 121 11.02 10.63 -14.64
C VAL A 121 11.68 10.84 -16.03
N PRO A 122 12.60 9.96 -16.44
CA PRO A 122 13.23 10.04 -17.74
C PRO A 122 12.27 9.55 -18.83
N TYR A 123 12.41 10.10 -20.04
CA TYR A 123 11.66 9.62 -21.20
C TYR A 123 12.13 8.25 -21.72
N SER A 124 13.40 7.91 -21.47
CA SER A 124 13.97 6.64 -21.93
C SER A 124 13.40 5.47 -21.12
N LEU A 125 12.78 4.51 -21.81
CA LEU A 125 12.20 3.32 -21.19
C LEU A 125 13.21 2.54 -20.35
N VAL A 126 14.46 2.43 -20.81
CA VAL A 126 15.51 1.70 -20.07
C VAL A 126 15.81 2.41 -18.74
N LEU A 127 15.85 3.74 -18.74
CA LEU A 127 16.11 4.51 -17.52
C LEU A 127 14.90 4.53 -16.60
N GLU A 128 13.69 4.56 -17.15
CA GLU A 128 12.45 4.47 -16.38
C GLU A 128 12.33 3.12 -15.66
N GLN A 129 12.72 2.02 -16.33
CA GLN A 129 12.76 0.68 -15.71
C GLN A 129 13.83 0.53 -14.62
N GLU A 130 14.88 1.35 -14.68
CA GLU A 130 15.93 1.38 -13.65
C GLU A 130 15.61 2.32 -12.49
N MET A 131 14.55 3.14 -12.57
CA MET A 131 14.10 3.96 -11.45
C MET A 131 13.61 3.07 -10.30
#